data_AF-A0A2V8QFV6-F1
#
_entry.id   AF-A0A2V8QFV6-F1
#
_cell.length_a   1.000
_cell.length_b   1.000
_cell.length_c   1.000
_cell.angle_alpha   90.00
_cell.angle_beta   90.00
_cell.angle_gamma   90.00
#
_symmetry.space_group_name_H-M   'P 1'
#
loop_
_entity.id
_entity.type
_entity.pdbx_description
1 polymer ?
#
loop_
_entity_poly.entity_id
_entity_poly.type
_entity_poly.pdbx_seq_one_letter_code
_entity_poly.pdbx_strand_id
1 'polypeptide(L)'
;MRLQKRRRLQLVVLIFVALVLTVFLIGVPRSPPGFCLDESSIAYNAQLIAATGHDEYRDAWPLFFRAFGEYKNPIYIYLLAAVFKLTGPSIAVARSFSAILGAGAALLVAYLAATISKHKSVGLAVGVSTALTPWLYENSRLVFEVALYPLLIALFLIAVYRASTHERWAITDVISIIATLTLLTYGYSIGRLLGPLLAAGLVVFATRWRYRQILMTWLGYAAALIPLFVFSLRHPRVLTARFGLLTYINSESTVTEIVWRFITQYARDISPVRMLLTGEDNVRDHLEGTASILLVTFVLAAAGLVLILRKHWRSSWWQFVIYALIVSIIPAALTTTVFPQIRLIALPVLINVLSIPAWQFLFEKTGSSQKLKRLASSCLVGLVLLILAQGIYFQALYHFKAPERGYICDEKFPDKILSVAIANQRWPIYLYDPPHKSGYVQSYWHGLLAGVDPSQFVRISDAVEVSPGSVVISTEESCANCRLLAKHPGFIVYTPLPSDLHPRYGALPNEAFRAEVRLAGELPVFKIGEERNLTVLVRNVSQVTWPSVSADDGQYLITVRSRWRTIDGKIENVSDGTRVFYGLDPGDVAGITLPVTAPRDPGNYQLEIDVVQEGVTWFSDKGSKPVAASVSVER
;
A
#
# COMPACT_ATOMS: atom_id res chain seq x y z
N MET A 1 -15.48 25.58 43.62
CA MET A 1 -14.40 24.58 43.46
C MET A 1 -14.72 23.38 42.53
N ARG A 2 -15.88 22.70 42.64
CA ARG A 2 -16.25 21.57 41.75
C ARG A 2 -16.42 21.95 40.28
N LEU A 3 -17.08 23.08 40.00
CA LEU A 3 -17.24 23.64 38.64
C LEU A 3 -15.89 23.93 37.96
N GLN A 4 -14.93 24.50 38.70
CA GLN A 4 -13.60 24.83 38.20
C GLN A 4 -12.77 23.56 37.89
N LYS A 5 -12.86 22.52 38.73
CA LYS A 5 -12.23 21.21 38.45
C LYS A 5 -12.85 20.54 37.21
N ARG A 6 -14.17 20.62 37.03
CA ARG A 6 -14.86 20.08 35.84
C ARG A 6 -14.45 20.82 34.57
N ARG A 7 -14.37 22.15 34.59
CA ARG A 7 -13.90 22.97 33.46
C ARG A 7 -12.45 22.67 33.07
N ARG A 8 -11.54 22.57 34.04
CA ARG A 8 -10.13 22.18 33.79
C ARG A 8 -10.04 20.81 33.12
N LEU A 9 -10.84 19.85 33.56
CA LEU A 9 -10.85 18.51 32.98
C LEU A 9 -11.40 18.48 31.56
N GLN A 10 -12.47 19.24 31.28
CA GLN A 10 -12.99 19.39 29.92
C GLN A 10 -11.95 20.00 28.99
N LEU A 11 -11.23 21.02 29.46
CA LEU A 11 -10.16 21.65 28.69
C LEU A 11 -9.02 20.66 28.37
N VAL A 12 -8.58 19.85 29.34
CA VAL A 12 -7.55 18.82 29.10
C VAL A 12 -7.99 17.80 28.05
N VAL A 13 -9.24 17.34 28.13
CA VAL A 13 -9.78 16.39 27.13
C VAL A 13 -9.87 17.04 25.75
N LEU A 14 -10.29 18.30 25.67
CA LEU A 14 -10.37 19.02 24.39
C LEU A 14 -8.99 19.24 23.76
N ILE A 15 -7.99 19.62 24.57
CA ILE A 15 -6.60 19.72 24.11
C ILE A 15 -6.09 18.35 23.64
N PHE A 16 -6.38 17.28 24.37
CA PHE A 16 -5.99 15.94 23.97
C PHE A 16 -6.62 15.52 22.63
N VAL A 17 -7.92 15.75 22.44
CA VAL A 17 -8.61 15.47 21.17
C VAL A 17 -7.99 16.29 20.03
N ALA A 18 -7.74 17.57 20.24
CA ALA A 18 -7.09 18.43 19.25
C ALA A 18 -5.68 17.93 18.89
N LEU A 19 -4.88 17.52 19.88
CA LEU A 19 -3.55 16.95 19.64
C LEU A 19 -3.61 15.65 18.83
N VAL A 20 -4.53 14.74 19.16
CA VAL A 20 -4.71 13.49 18.40
C VAL A 20 -5.11 13.80 16.96
N LEU A 21 -6.06 14.70 16.74
CA LEU A 21 -6.45 15.12 15.39
C LEU A 21 -5.29 15.74 14.64
N THR A 22 -4.50 16.61 15.28
CA THR A 22 -3.32 17.23 14.68
C THR A 22 -2.29 16.18 14.26
N VAL A 23 -1.98 15.21 15.12
CA VAL A 23 -1.03 14.12 14.79
C VAL A 23 -1.48 13.37 13.54
N PHE A 24 -2.77 13.06 13.40
CA PHE A 24 -3.26 12.31 12.24
C PHE A 24 -3.42 13.15 10.98
N LEU A 25 -3.78 14.44 11.10
CA LEU A 25 -4.04 15.32 9.95
C LEU A 25 -2.81 16.04 9.42
N ILE A 26 -1.73 16.13 10.20
CA ILE A 26 -0.51 16.80 9.76
C ILE A 26 0.02 16.17 8.46
N GLY A 27 0.43 17.03 7.53
CA GLY A 27 0.92 16.61 6.21
C GLY A 27 -0.13 16.03 5.25
N VAL A 28 -1.42 15.92 5.60
CA VAL A 28 -2.48 15.54 4.64
C VAL A 28 -2.70 16.69 3.63
N PRO A 29 -2.87 16.42 2.32
CA PRO A 29 -2.72 15.13 1.63
C PRO A 29 -1.32 14.85 1.09
N ARG A 30 -0.32 15.70 1.36
CA ARG A 30 0.99 15.69 0.70
C ARG A 30 1.94 14.55 1.13
N SER A 31 1.64 13.86 2.22
CA SER A 31 2.52 12.85 2.82
C SER A 31 1.75 11.55 3.09
N PRO A 32 1.91 10.47 2.31
CA PRO A 32 2.80 10.37 1.14
C PRO A 32 2.26 11.14 -0.08
N PRO A 33 3.10 11.52 -1.05
CA PRO A 33 2.63 12.18 -2.27
C PRO A 33 1.96 11.19 -3.24
N GLY A 34 1.24 11.74 -4.23
CA GLY A 34 0.44 10.97 -5.19
C GLY A 34 -0.85 10.41 -4.62
N PHE A 35 -1.50 9.51 -5.36
CA PHE A 35 -2.75 8.84 -4.98
C PHE A 35 -2.78 7.46 -5.62
N CYS A 36 -2.71 6.40 -4.80
CA CYS A 36 -2.47 5.06 -5.30
C CYS A 36 -3.69 4.51 -6.06
N LEU A 37 -3.50 3.54 -6.96
CA LEU A 37 -4.57 2.91 -7.73
C LEU A 37 -5.78 2.49 -6.88
N ASP A 38 -5.51 1.87 -5.73
CA ASP A 38 -6.55 1.46 -4.78
C ASP A 38 -7.34 2.64 -4.20
N GLU A 39 -6.66 3.76 -3.92
CA GLU A 39 -7.29 5.00 -3.44
C GLU A 39 -8.17 5.61 -4.54
N SER A 40 -7.66 5.69 -5.78
CA SER A 40 -8.39 6.17 -6.96
C SER A 40 -9.66 5.36 -7.20
N SER A 41 -9.58 4.04 -7.14
CA SER A 41 -10.74 3.14 -7.29
C SER A 41 -11.81 3.36 -6.21
N ILE A 42 -11.39 3.50 -4.95
CA ILE A 42 -12.32 3.72 -3.82
C ILE A 42 -12.97 5.11 -3.94
N ALA A 43 -12.17 6.14 -4.20
CA ALA A 43 -12.66 7.51 -4.29
C ALA A 43 -13.55 7.73 -5.52
N TYR A 44 -13.19 7.15 -6.67
CA TYR A 44 -14.00 7.24 -7.88
C TYR A 44 -15.37 6.58 -7.68
N ASN A 45 -15.42 5.35 -7.16
CA ASN A 45 -16.69 4.68 -6.87
C ASN A 45 -17.51 5.41 -5.79
N ALA A 46 -16.86 5.97 -4.76
CA ALA A 46 -17.55 6.80 -3.76
C ALA A 46 -18.20 8.04 -4.40
N GLN A 47 -17.52 8.68 -5.35
CA GLN A 47 -18.07 9.82 -6.07
C GLN A 47 -19.23 9.44 -7.00
N LEU A 48 -19.14 8.32 -7.71
CA LEU A 48 -20.23 7.83 -8.56
C LEU A 48 -21.50 7.51 -7.74
N ILE A 49 -21.33 6.86 -6.59
CA ILE A 49 -22.42 6.59 -5.64
C ILE A 49 -23.01 7.90 -5.12
N ALA A 50 -22.17 8.87 -4.70
CA ALA A 50 -22.64 10.16 -4.22
C ALA A 50 -23.43 10.93 -5.29
N ALA A 51 -23.02 10.83 -6.55
CA ALA A 51 -23.66 11.50 -7.67
C ALA A 51 -24.97 10.83 -8.11
N THR A 52 -24.95 9.52 -8.32
CA THR A 52 -26.00 8.80 -9.05
C THR A 52 -26.54 7.54 -8.35
N GLY A 53 -25.90 7.10 -7.26
CA GLY A 53 -26.23 5.84 -6.60
C GLY A 53 -25.77 4.57 -7.35
N HIS A 54 -24.99 4.74 -8.42
CA HIS A 54 -24.43 3.64 -9.21
C HIS A 54 -22.90 3.61 -9.09
N ASP A 55 -22.31 2.42 -9.23
CA ASP A 55 -20.87 2.24 -9.26
C ASP A 55 -20.27 2.41 -10.67
N GLU A 56 -18.97 2.17 -10.79
CA GLU A 56 -18.22 2.20 -12.06
C GLU A 56 -18.79 1.28 -13.15
N TYR A 57 -19.44 0.18 -12.75
CA TYR A 57 -20.03 -0.82 -13.64
C TYR A 57 -21.53 -0.61 -13.85
N ARG A 58 -22.09 0.51 -13.36
CA ARG A 58 -23.51 0.87 -13.40
C ARG A 58 -24.41 -0.04 -12.56
N ASP A 59 -23.86 -0.74 -11.58
CA ASP A 59 -24.67 -1.46 -10.59
C ASP A 59 -25.19 -0.47 -9.55
N ALA A 60 -26.50 -0.51 -9.27
CA ALA A 60 -27.13 0.35 -8.28
C ALA A 60 -26.90 -0.20 -6.86
N TRP A 61 -26.34 0.62 -5.97
CA TRP A 61 -26.10 0.28 -4.55
C TRP A 61 -25.52 -1.13 -4.32
N PRO A 62 -24.37 -1.46 -4.94
CA PRO A 62 -23.84 -2.82 -4.88
C PRO A 62 -23.43 -3.21 -3.46
N LEU A 63 -23.63 -4.49 -3.12
CA LEU A 63 -23.19 -5.04 -1.83
C LEU A 63 -21.65 -5.14 -1.75
N PHE A 64 -21.00 -5.35 -2.88
CA PHE A 64 -19.55 -5.35 -3.04
C PHE A 64 -19.21 -4.67 -4.37
N PHE A 65 -18.19 -3.83 -4.38
CA PHE A 65 -17.82 -3.02 -5.54
C PHE A 65 -16.82 -3.78 -6.39
N ARG A 66 -17.14 -4.02 -7.66
CA ARG A 66 -16.19 -4.64 -8.59
C ARG A 66 -15.04 -3.66 -8.85
N ALA A 67 -13.80 -4.15 -8.79
CA ALA A 67 -12.59 -3.37 -9.14
C ALA A 67 -11.44 -4.33 -9.46
N PHE A 68 -10.64 -4.06 -10.51
CA PHE A 68 -9.41 -4.81 -10.81
C PHE A 68 -9.55 -6.34 -10.94
N GLY A 69 -10.72 -6.82 -11.36
CA GLY A 69 -11.00 -8.26 -11.41
C GLY A 69 -11.31 -8.91 -10.04
N GLU A 70 -11.39 -8.10 -8.98
CA GLU A 70 -11.79 -8.47 -7.63
C GLU A 70 -12.97 -7.62 -7.14
N TYR A 71 -13.34 -7.79 -5.86
CA TYR A 71 -14.46 -7.10 -5.24
C TYR A 71 -14.06 -6.47 -3.90
N LYS A 72 -14.25 -5.15 -3.83
CA LYS A 72 -14.04 -4.28 -2.68
C LYS A 72 -15.26 -4.31 -1.74
N ASN A 73 -14.97 -4.20 -0.46
CA ASN A 73 -15.91 -4.12 0.65
C ASN A 73 -16.68 -2.77 0.67
N PRO A 74 -17.97 -2.80 1.02
CA PRO A 74 -18.85 -1.65 0.80
C PRO A 74 -18.66 -0.49 1.79
N ILE A 75 -18.34 -0.79 3.05
CA ILE A 75 -18.57 0.16 4.15
C ILE A 75 -17.76 1.44 3.99
N TYR A 76 -16.48 1.33 3.62
CA TYR A 76 -15.62 2.51 3.45
C TYR A 76 -16.10 3.39 2.30
N ILE A 77 -16.45 2.78 1.16
CA ILE A 77 -16.90 3.49 -0.05
C ILE A 77 -18.19 4.27 0.24
N TYR A 78 -19.17 3.65 0.92
CA TYR A 78 -20.42 4.33 1.27
C TYR A 78 -20.24 5.48 2.26
N LEU A 79 -19.37 5.32 3.27
CA LEU A 79 -19.08 6.40 4.20
C LEU A 79 -18.37 7.56 3.49
N LEU A 80 -17.42 7.26 2.60
CA LEU A 80 -16.75 8.28 1.81
C LEU A 80 -17.72 8.96 0.82
N ALA A 81 -18.65 8.21 0.22
CA ALA A 81 -19.69 8.78 -0.64
C ALA A 81 -20.57 9.78 0.11
N ALA A 82 -20.94 9.48 1.36
CA ALA A 82 -21.68 10.40 2.21
C ALA A 82 -20.89 11.69 2.50
N VAL A 83 -19.56 11.58 2.70
CA VAL A 83 -18.68 12.75 2.86
C VAL A 83 -18.61 13.55 1.56
N PHE A 84 -18.38 12.90 0.42
CA PHE A 84 -18.31 13.57 -0.89
C PHE A 84 -19.63 14.23 -1.28
N LYS A 85 -20.79 13.72 -0.83
CA LYS A 85 -22.07 14.40 -1.03
C LYS A 85 -22.12 15.79 -0.37
N LEU A 86 -21.39 15.98 0.72
CA LEU A 86 -21.35 17.23 1.48
C LEU A 86 -20.20 18.15 1.04
N THR A 87 -19.05 17.58 0.65
CA THR A 87 -17.81 18.35 0.39
C THR A 87 -17.42 18.44 -1.08
N GLY A 88 -17.97 17.57 -1.93
CA GLY A 88 -17.42 17.26 -3.24
C GLY A 88 -16.22 16.29 -3.19
N PRO A 89 -15.83 15.71 -4.34
CA PRO A 89 -14.70 14.79 -4.45
C PRO A 89 -13.37 15.54 -4.40
N SER A 90 -12.44 15.05 -3.57
CA SER A 90 -11.08 15.61 -3.48
C SER A 90 -10.14 14.61 -2.82
N ILE A 91 -8.88 14.59 -3.27
CA ILE A 91 -7.80 13.82 -2.63
C ILE A 91 -7.62 14.26 -1.17
N ALA A 92 -7.69 15.57 -0.91
CA ALA A 92 -7.55 16.11 0.44
C ALA A 92 -8.68 15.59 1.35
N VAL A 93 -9.92 15.66 0.89
CA VAL A 93 -11.09 15.16 1.64
C VAL A 93 -10.97 13.66 1.91
N ALA A 94 -10.64 12.86 0.89
CA ALA A 94 -10.55 11.40 1.03
C ALA A 94 -9.49 10.99 2.05
N ARG A 95 -8.30 11.59 1.99
CA ARG A 95 -7.23 11.32 2.95
C ARG A 95 -7.50 11.88 4.33
N SER A 96 -8.14 13.05 4.44
CA SER A 96 -8.58 13.59 5.73
C SER A 96 -9.62 12.68 6.39
N PHE A 97 -10.56 12.12 5.61
CA PHE A 97 -11.51 11.14 6.12
C PHE A 97 -10.79 9.91 6.69
N SER A 98 -9.83 9.33 5.95
CA SER A 98 -9.02 8.20 6.43
C SER A 98 -8.27 8.52 7.74
N ALA A 99 -7.61 9.69 7.79
CA ALA A 99 -6.89 10.17 8.97
C ALA A 99 -7.80 10.36 10.19
N ILE A 100 -9.02 10.89 9.98
CA ILE A 100 -10.03 11.07 11.03
C ILE A 100 -10.51 9.72 11.59
N LEU A 101 -10.64 8.69 10.75
CA LEU A 101 -10.97 7.34 11.22
C LEU A 101 -9.86 6.78 12.13
N GLY A 102 -8.59 6.98 11.76
CA GLY A 102 -7.44 6.63 12.59
C GLY A 102 -7.42 7.36 13.94
N ALA A 103 -7.62 8.68 13.91
CA ALA A 103 -7.75 9.49 15.13
C ALA A 103 -8.93 9.02 16.01
N GLY A 104 -10.07 8.73 15.39
CA GLY A 104 -11.26 8.19 16.06
C GLY A 104 -10.97 6.87 16.76
N ALA A 105 -10.23 5.95 16.12
CA ALA A 105 -9.79 4.71 16.74
C ALA A 105 -8.96 4.96 18.01
N ALA A 106 -7.96 5.87 17.94
CA ALA A 106 -7.14 6.21 19.09
C ALA A 106 -7.96 6.81 20.25
N LEU A 107 -8.92 7.68 19.94
CA LEU A 107 -9.83 8.27 20.94
C LEU A 107 -10.75 7.23 21.59
N LEU A 108 -11.27 6.26 20.81
CA LEU A 108 -12.11 5.19 21.32
C LEU A 108 -11.33 4.21 22.20
N VAL A 109 -10.08 3.89 21.84
CA VAL A 109 -9.19 3.08 22.70
C VAL A 109 -8.87 3.82 24.00
N ALA A 110 -8.62 5.13 23.94
CA ALA A 110 -8.43 5.97 25.14
C ALA A 110 -9.68 5.96 26.05
N TYR A 111 -10.88 6.07 25.45
CA TYR A 111 -12.15 5.97 26.16
C TYR A 111 -12.35 4.59 26.80
N LEU A 112 -12.07 3.51 26.07
CA LEU A 112 -12.15 2.15 26.58
C LEU A 112 -11.20 1.96 27.78
N ALA A 113 -9.96 2.42 27.66
CA ALA A 113 -8.96 2.36 28.72
C ALA A 113 -9.36 3.15 29.98
N ALA A 114 -9.91 4.36 29.81
CA ALA A 114 -10.44 5.15 30.93
C ALA A 114 -11.62 4.45 31.63
N THR A 115 -12.45 3.74 30.87
CA THR A 115 -13.63 3.03 31.38
C THR A 115 -13.23 1.76 32.13
N ILE A 116 -12.32 0.96 31.56
CA ILE A 116 -11.81 -0.28 32.19
C ILE A 116 -11.11 0.03 33.51
N SER A 117 -10.18 0.98 33.48
CA SER A 117 -9.38 1.34 34.65
C SER A 117 -10.12 2.22 35.66
N LYS A 118 -11.26 2.82 35.27
CA LYS A 118 -11.93 3.90 36.01
C LYS A 118 -11.03 5.12 36.29
N HIS A 119 -9.92 5.26 35.56
CA HIS A 119 -8.94 6.33 35.72
C HIS A 119 -8.70 7.04 34.38
N LYS A 120 -9.06 8.34 34.32
CA LYS A 120 -8.87 9.16 33.12
C LYS A 120 -7.41 9.29 32.70
N SER A 121 -6.48 9.29 33.65
CA SER A 121 -5.04 9.37 33.37
C SER A 121 -4.53 8.12 32.65
N VAL A 122 -5.06 6.93 32.98
CA VAL A 122 -4.76 5.69 32.24
C VAL A 122 -5.30 5.79 30.82
N GLY A 123 -6.54 6.28 30.66
CA GLY A 123 -7.12 6.54 29.35
C GLY A 123 -6.28 7.48 28.48
N LEU A 124 -5.80 8.60 29.05
CA LEU A 124 -4.92 9.53 28.35
C LEU A 124 -3.57 8.88 27.99
N ALA A 125 -2.95 8.14 28.90
CA ALA A 125 -1.66 7.48 28.64
C ALA A 125 -1.76 6.43 27.51
N VAL A 126 -2.78 5.58 27.56
CA VAL A 126 -3.06 4.60 26.50
C VAL A 126 -3.46 5.30 25.20
N GLY A 127 -4.22 6.40 25.27
CA GLY A 127 -4.60 7.20 24.12
C GLY A 127 -3.40 7.83 23.41
N VAL A 128 -2.46 8.42 24.15
CA VAL A 128 -1.20 8.96 23.60
C VAL A 128 -0.37 7.85 22.96
N SER A 129 -0.23 6.70 23.64
CA SER A 129 0.43 5.51 23.09
C SER A 129 -0.19 5.05 21.76
N THR A 130 -1.52 4.98 21.72
CA THR A 130 -2.28 4.54 20.54
C THR A 130 -2.14 5.55 19.40
N ALA A 131 -2.27 6.85 19.69
CA ALA A 131 -2.19 7.90 18.69
C ALA A 131 -0.79 8.04 18.05
N LEU A 132 0.25 7.67 18.79
CA LEU A 132 1.63 7.69 18.32
C LEU A 132 2.13 6.33 17.82
N THR A 133 1.28 5.31 17.78
CA THR A 133 1.66 3.98 17.26
C THR A 133 1.83 4.06 15.73
N PRO A 134 3.03 3.81 15.18
CA PRO A 134 3.32 3.91 13.75
C PRO A 134 2.34 3.15 12.85
N TRP A 135 2.05 1.90 13.19
CA TRP A 135 1.15 1.03 12.45
C TRP A 135 -0.26 1.61 12.29
N LEU A 136 -0.82 2.22 13.35
CA LEU A 136 -2.14 2.84 13.29
C LEU A 136 -2.12 4.16 12.52
N TYR A 137 -1.01 4.90 12.63
CA TYR A 137 -0.82 6.14 11.89
C TYR A 137 -0.71 5.89 10.38
N GLU A 138 0.22 5.03 9.94
CA GLU A 138 0.48 4.76 8.52
C GLU A 138 -0.75 4.19 7.80
N ASN A 139 -1.45 3.25 8.43
CA ASN A 139 -2.70 2.68 7.91
C ASN A 139 -3.78 3.73 7.65
N SER A 140 -3.75 4.86 8.36
CA SER A 140 -4.71 5.97 8.20
C SER A 140 -4.29 7.03 7.18
N ARG A 141 -3.10 6.91 6.57
CA ARG A 141 -2.57 7.87 5.59
C ARG A 141 -3.08 7.66 4.18
N LEU A 142 -3.48 6.43 3.87
CA LEU A 142 -4.00 6.03 2.57
C LEU A 142 -5.50 5.76 2.65
N VAL A 143 -6.20 5.95 1.54
CA VAL A 143 -7.64 5.73 1.41
C VAL A 143 -7.90 4.25 1.09
N PHE A 144 -7.73 3.39 2.10
CA PHE A 144 -8.01 1.96 2.02
C PHE A 144 -9.11 1.56 3.00
N GLU A 145 -9.85 0.50 2.68
CA GLU A 145 -10.92 -0.04 3.52
C GLU A 145 -10.43 -0.40 4.93
N VAL A 146 -9.21 -0.92 5.00
CA VAL A 146 -8.51 -1.30 6.22
C VAL A 146 -8.27 -0.13 7.18
N ALA A 147 -8.27 1.12 6.69
CA ALA A 147 -8.15 2.32 7.53
C ALA A 147 -9.31 2.45 8.54
N LEU A 148 -10.49 1.94 8.20
CA LEU A 148 -11.67 1.93 9.07
C LEU A 148 -11.57 0.86 10.17
N TYR A 149 -10.77 -0.20 9.96
CA TYR A 149 -10.82 -1.41 10.79
C TYR A 149 -10.41 -1.19 12.27
N PRO A 150 -9.36 -0.41 12.60
CA PRO A 150 -9.04 -0.09 14.00
C PRO A 150 -10.20 0.54 14.77
N LEU A 151 -10.94 1.44 14.14
CA LEU A 151 -12.10 2.11 14.74
C LEU A 151 -13.22 1.10 15.02
N LEU A 152 -13.49 0.19 14.07
CA LEU A 152 -14.50 -0.86 14.24
C LEU A 152 -14.12 -1.86 15.34
N ILE A 153 -12.85 -2.24 15.45
CA ILE A 153 -12.36 -3.10 16.54
C ILE A 153 -12.54 -2.38 17.88
N ALA A 154 -12.20 -1.09 17.98
CA ALA A 154 -12.40 -0.32 19.21
C ALA A 154 -13.88 -0.24 19.61
N LEU A 155 -14.79 0.01 18.66
CA LEU A 155 -16.24 0.01 18.89
C LEU A 155 -16.75 -1.37 19.36
N PHE A 156 -16.31 -2.44 18.71
CA PHE A 156 -16.65 -3.81 19.09
C PHE A 156 -16.18 -4.12 20.52
N LEU A 157 -14.93 -3.78 20.86
CA LEU A 157 -14.39 -3.98 22.20
C LEU A 157 -15.14 -3.16 23.26
N ILE A 158 -15.57 -1.94 22.93
CA ILE A 158 -16.44 -1.13 23.82
C ILE A 158 -17.79 -1.82 24.03
N ALA A 159 -18.41 -2.34 22.97
CA ALA A 159 -19.70 -3.04 23.07
C ALA A 159 -19.59 -4.31 23.94
N VAL A 160 -18.55 -5.13 23.71
CA VAL A 160 -18.27 -6.34 24.51
C VAL A 160 -17.92 -5.99 25.95
N TYR A 161 -17.11 -4.94 26.18
CA TYR A 161 -16.78 -4.51 27.54
C TYR A 161 -18.02 -4.05 28.29
N ARG A 162 -18.87 -3.23 27.67
CA ARG A 162 -20.14 -2.77 28.27
C ARG A 162 -21.05 -3.96 28.63
N ALA A 163 -21.19 -4.93 27.73
CA ALA A 163 -21.96 -6.15 28.00
C ALA A 163 -21.35 -6.97 29.15
N SER A 164 -20.03 -7.00 29.27
CA SER A 164 -19.33 -7.80 30.28
C SER A 164 -19.58 -7.32 31.71
N THR A 165 -19.90 -6.03 31.92
CA THR A 165 -20.15 -5.44 33.24
C THR A 165 -21.57 -5.68 33.75
N HIS A 166 -22.51 -6.04 32.88
CA HIS A 166 -23.90 -6.32 33.25
C HIS A 166 -24.10 -7.79 33.65
N GLU A 167 -24.84 -8.09 34.73
CA GLU A 167 -25.13 -9.48 35.12
C GLU A 167 -25.81 -10.28 33.98
N ARG A 168 -26.76 -9.64 33.30
CA ARG A 168 -27.40 -10.09 32.06
C ARG A 168 -27.19 -9.03 30.99
N TRP A 169 -26.87 -9.44 29.77
CA TRP A 169 -26.73 -8.49 28.66
C TRP A 169 -28.07 -7.84 28.36
N ALA A 170 -28.07 -6.51 28.21
CA ALA A 170 -29.23 -5.78 27.74
C ALA A 170 -29.43 -6.05 26.25
N ILE A 171 -30.65 -5.83 25.74
CA ILE A 171 -30.92 -5.98 24.31
C ILE A 171 -30.07 -5.01 23.48
N THR A 172 -29.78 -3.82 24.02
CA THR A 172 -28.90 -2.84 23.40
C THR A 172 -27.46 -3.35 23.30
N ASP A 173 -26.99 -4.17 24.24
CA ASP A 173 -25.67 -4.82 24.18
C ASP A 173 -25.63 -5.83 23.04
N VAL A 174 -26.64 -6.69 22.96
CA VAL A 174 -26.79 -7.70 21.88
C VAL A 174 -26.80 -7.02 20.51
N ILE A 175 -27.64 -5.99 20.33
CA ILE A 175 -27.71 -5.22 19.07
C ILE A 175 -26.38 -4.54 18.75
N SER A 176 -25.71 -3.94 19.75
CA SER A 176 -24.42 -3.27 19.53
C SER A 176 -23.34 -4.25 19.09
N ILE A 177 -23.30 -5.45 19.69
CA ILE A 177 -22.35 -6.51 19.34
C ILE A 177 -22.65 -7.05 17.93
N ILE A 178 -23.91 -7.34 17.59
CA ILE A 178 -24.30 -7.78 16.24
C ILE A 178 -23.90 -6.73 15.20
N ALA A 179 -24.21 -5.46 15.44
CA ALA A 179 -23.92 -4.37 14.52
C ALA A 179 -22.41 -4.22 14.28
N THR A 180 -21.61 -4.22 15.35
CA THR A 180 -20.15 -4.08 15.23
C THR A 180 -19.47 -5.31 14.61
N LEU A 181 -19.94 -6.53 14.91
CA LEU A 181 -19.49 -7.75 14.20
C LEU A 181 -19.82 -7.70 12.71
N THR A 182 -21.02 -7.23 12.36
CA THR A 182 -21.44 -7.07 10.96
C THR A 182 -20.55 -6.05 10.26
N LEU A 183 -20.33 -4.87 10.87
CA LEU A 183 -19.44 -3.85 10.32
C LEU A 183 -18.01 -4.37 10.14
N LEU A 184 -17.49 -5.18 11.07
CA LEU A 184 -16.17 -5.81 10.91
C LEU A 184 -16.13 -6.73 9.69
N THR A 185 -17.15 -7.58 9.51
CA THR A 185 -17.20 -8.54 8.39
C THR A 185 -17.33 -7.89 7.02
N TYR A 186 -18.17 -6.86 6.91
CA TYR A 186 -18.35 -6.13 5.65
C TYR A 186 -17.38 -4.96 5.49
N GLY A 187 -16.58 -4.63 6.51
CA GLY A 187 -15.70 -3.47 6.50
C GLY A 187 -14.37 -3.71 5.80
N TYR A 188 -13.84 -4.93 5.89
CA TYR A 188 -12.59 -5.30 5.25
C TYR A 188 -12.48 -6.83 5.12
N SER A 189 -11.75 -7.31 4.11
CA SER A 189 -11.73 -8.72 3.70
C SER A 189 -11.32 -9.70 4.81
N ILE A 190 -10.41 -9.33 5.72
CA ILE A 190 -10.04 -10.19 6.86
C ILE A 190 -11.21 -10.43 7.82
N GLY A 191 -12.17 -9.50 7.88
CA GLY A 191 -13.34 -9.56 8.75
C GLY A 191 -14.30 -10.70 8.40
N ARG A 192 -14.22 -11.22 7.17
CA ARG A 192 -14.98 -12.41 6.73
C ARG A 192 -14.58 -13.67 7.51
N LEU A 193 -13.33 -13.73 7.98
CA LEU A 193 -12.84 -14.79 8.86
C LEU A 193 -12.74 -14.34 10.33
N LEU A 194 -12.23 -13.13 10.58
CA LEU A 194 -12.03 -12.63 11.94
C LEU A 194 -13.36 -12.36 12.67
N GLY A 195 -14.40 -11.89 11.98
CA GLY A 195 -15.72 -11.65 12.58
C GLY A 195 -16.32 -12.91 13.21
N PRO A 196 -16.45 -14.03 12.47
CA PRO A 196 -16.89 -15.31 13.03
C PRO A 196 -16.01 -15.82 14.20
N LEU A 197 -14.69 -15.65 14.12
CA LEU A 197 -13.78 -16.02 15.21
C LEU A 197 -14.05 -15.17 16.48
N LEU A 198 -14.19 -13.85 16.34
CA LEU A 198 -14.53 -12.98 17.46
C LEU A 198 -15.92 -13.30 18.05
N ALA A 199 -16.89 -13.64 17.20
CA ALA A 199 -18.21 -14.09 17.63
C ALA A 199 -18.14 -15.39 18.44
N ALA A 200 -17.35 -16.37 17.98
CA ALA A 200 -17.11 -17.61 18.71
C ALA A 200 -16.50 -17.37 20.11
N GLY A 201 -15.56 -16.42 20.20
CA GLY A 201 -14.95 -15.99 21.46
C GLY A 201 -15.94 -15.50 22.53
N LEU A 202 -17.15 -15.06 22.15
CA LEU A 202 -18.17 -14.62 23.10
C LEU A 202 -18.62 -15.74 24.06
N VAL A 203 -18.35 -17.01 23.72
CA VAL A 203 -18.61 -18.17 24.59
C VAL A 203 -17.92 -18.04 25.96
N VAL A 204 -16.82 -17.29 26.06
CA VAL A 204 -16.11 -17.01 27.31
C VAL A 204 -16.98 -16.26 28.34
N PHE A 205 -18.03 -15.57 27.87
CA PHE A 205 -19.02 -14.90 28.72
C PHE A 205 -20.24 -15.78 29.06
N ALA A 206 -20.27 -17.04 28.61
CA ALA A 206 -21.39 -17.94 28.82
C ALA A 206 -21.56 -18.28 30.30
N THR A 207 -22.67 -17.81 30.85
CA THR A 207 -23.15 -18.18 32.18
C THR A 207 -24.61 -18.61 32.08
N ARG A 208 -25.14 -19.25 33.12
CA ARG A 208 -26.57 -19.63 33.20
C ARG A 208 -27.54 -18.46 32.94
N TRP A 209 -27.08 -17.22 33.08
CA TRP A 209 -27.88 -16.01 32.89
C TRP A 209 -27.65 -15.30 31.55
N ARG A 210 -26.53 -15.58 30.87
CA ARG A 210 -26.10 -14.90 29.63
C ARG A 210 -26.22 -15.76 28.37
N TYR A 211 -26.39 -17.09 28.50
CA TYR A 211 -26.39 -17.99 27.34
C TYR A 211 -27.47 -17.64 26.30
N ARG A 212 -28.66 -17.18 26.74
CA ARG A 212 -29.74 -16.79 25.83
C ARG A 212 -29.34 -15.58 24.99
N GLN A 213 -28.72 -14.57 25.60
CA GLN A 213 -28.28 -13.35 24.91
C GLN A 213 -27.09 -13.62 23.99
N ILE A 214 -26.18 -14.52 24.37
CA ILE A 214 -25.11 -14.97 23.47
C ILE A 214 -25.70 -15.70 22.27
N LEU A 215 -26.65 -16.62 22.49
CA LEU A 215 -27.34 -17.31 21.40
C LEU A 215 -28.09 -16.33 20.48
N MET A 216 -28.82 -15.36 21.05
CA MET A 216 -29.45 -14.29 20.27
C MET A 216 -28.42 -13.48 19.47
N THR A 217 -27.24 -13.22 20.05
CA THR A 217 -26.14 -12.52 19.36
C THR A 217 -25.64 -13.34 18.17
N TRP A 218 -25.42 -14.65 18.35
CA TRP A 218 -24.98 -15.53 17.28
C TRP A 218 -26.03 -15.70 16.18
N LEU A 219 -27.30 -15.90 16.54
CA LEU A 219 -28.40 -16.00 15.58
C LEU A 219 -28.61 -14.69 14.82
N GLY A 220 -28.56 -13.54 15.51
CA GLY A 220 -28.68 -12.23 14.90
C GLY A 220 -27.49 -11.90 13.98
N TYR A 221 -26.27 -12.27 14.38
CA TYR A 221 -25.10 -12.13 13.52
C TYR A 221 -25.17 -13.07 12.31
N ALA A 222 -25.55 -14.33 12.49
CA ALA A 222 -25.77 -15.27 11.38
C ALA A 222 -26.82 -14.75 10.40
N ALA A 223 -27.91 -14.13 10.88
CA ALA A 223 -28.90 -13.47 10.04
C ALA A 223 -28.30 -12.29 9.25
N ALA A 224 -27.43 -11.48 9.87
CA ALA A 224 -26.74 -10.39 9.19
C ALA A 224 -25.73 -10.87 8.11
N LEU A 225 -25.33 -12.14 8.14
CA LEU A 225 -24.48 -12.76 7.12
C LEU A 225 -25.29 -13.33 5.94
N ILE A 226 -26.62 -13.39 6.00
CA ILE A 226 -27.47 -13.91 4.91
C ILE A 226 -27.19 -13.19 3.58
N PRO A 227 -27.13 -11.84 3.50
CA PRO A 227 -26.83 -11.16 2.24
C PRO A 227 -25.47 -11.55 1.65
N LEU A 228 -24.43 -11.64 2.47
CA LEU A 228 -23.11 -12.10 2.06
C LEU A 228 -23.14 -13.56 1.55
N PHE A 229 -23.87 -14.43 2.25
CA PHE A 229 -24.03 -15.83 1.84
C PHE A 229 -24.76 -15.94 0.50
N VAL A 230 -25.89 -15.24 0.33
CA VAL A 230 -26.65 -15.20 -0.93
C VAL A 230 -25.79 -14.64 -2.07
N PHE A 231 -25.02 -13.57 -1.81
CA PHE A 231 -24.09 -13.02 -2.79
C PHE A 231 -23.02 -14.04 -3.19
N SER A 232 -22.42 -14.74 -2.22
CA SER A 232 -21.42 -15.78 -2.46
C SER A 232 -21.96 -16.94 -3.31
N LEU A 233 -23.23 -17.33 -3.12
CA LEU A 233 -23.88 -18.36 -3.93
C LEU A 233 -24.12 -17.90 -5.37
N ARG A 234 -24.49 -16.62 -5.58
CA ARG A 234 -24.72 -16.05 -6.92
C ARG A 234 -23.43 -15.75 -7.68
N HIS A 235 -22.34 -15.50 -6.96
CA HIS A 235 -21.04 -15.18 -7.51
C HIS A 235 -19.96 -16.11 -6.94
N PRO A 236 -19.92 -17.39 -7.36
CA PRO A 236 -18.99 -18.37 -6.82
C PRO A 236 -17.54 -17.90 -6.91
N ARG A 237 -16.77 -18.11 -5.83
CA ARG A 237 -15.33 -17.81 -5.69
C ARG A 237 -14.94 -16.32 -5.74
N VAL A 238 -15.86 -15.41 -6.08
CA VAL A 238 -15.53 -13.99 -6.20
C VAL A 238 -15.00 -13.38 -4.90
N LEU A 239 -15.64 -13.69 -3.77
CA LEU A 239 -15.23 -13.18 -2.46
C LEU A 239 -13.96 -13.86 -1.90
N THR A 240 -13.52 -14.97 -2.49
CA THR A 240 -12.35 -15.75 -2.06
C THR A 240 -11.22 -15.77 -3.09
N ALA A 241 -11.40 -15.17 -4.29
CA ALA A 241 -10.45 -15.20 -5.39
C ALA A 241 -9.07 -14.66 -4.97
N ARG A 242 -9.04 -13.47 -4.36
CA ARG A 242 -7.79 -12.88 -3.84
C ARG A 242 -7.15 -13.71 -2.74
N PHE A 243 -7.95 -14.34 -1.87
CA PHE A 243 -7.41 -15.26 -0.87
C PHE A 243 -6.74 -16.47 -1.54
N GLY A 244 -7.35 -17.02 -2.59
CA GLY A 244 -6.77 -18.11 -3.40
C GLY A 244 -5.43 -17.77 -4.03
N LEU A 245 -5.21 -16.51 -4.43
CA LEU A 245 -3.92 -16.04 -4.97
C LEU A 245 -2.83 -15.86 -3.90
N LEU A 246 -3.21 -15.65 -2.65
CA LEU A 246 -2.31 -15.29 -1.56
C LEU A 246 -2.03 -16.43 -0.60
N THR A 247 -2.87 -17.46 -0.59
CA THR A 247 -2.74 -18.58 0.32
C THR A 247 -1.76 -19.61 -0.21
N TYR A 248 -1.06 -20.28 0.70
CA TYR A 248 -0.28 -21.47 0.37
C TYR A 248 -1.15 -22.74 0.33
N ILE A 249 -2.45 -22.65 0.63
CA ILE A 249 -3.37 -23.77 0.63
C ILE A 249 -3.88 -24.01 -0.80
N ASN A 250 -3.35 -25.03 -1.46
CA ASN A 250 -3.77 -25.46 -2.79
C ASN A 250 -4.07 -26.97 -2.83
N SER A 251 -4.55 -27.47 -3.97
CA SER A 251 -4.90 -28.89 -4.15
C SER A 251 -3.72 -29.86 -4.02
N GLU A 252 -2.49 -29.36 -4.10
CA GLU A 252 -1.26 -30.15 -4.02
C GLU A 252 -0.69 -30.18 -2.59
N SER A 253 -1.17 -29.29 -1.71
CA SER A 253 -0.64 -29.14 -0.35
C SER A 253 -1.12 -30.27 0.55
N THR A 254 -0.19 -30.93 1.23
CA THR A 254 -0.53 -31.93 2.26
C THR A 254 -1.01 -31.24 3.55
N VAL A 255 -1.84 -31.92 4.36
CA VAL A 255 -2.31 -31.39 5.66
C VAL A 255 -1.13 -31.04 6.57
N THR A 256 -0.09 -31.87 6.58
CA THR A 256 1.13 -31.62 7.37
C THR A 256 1.84 -30.35 6.91
N GLU A 257 1.95 -30.13 5.60
CA GLU A 257 2.54 -28.92 5.06
C GLU A 257 1.71 -27.68 5.40
N ILE A 258 0.38 -27.75 5.27
CA ILE A 258 -0.53 -26.66 5.61
C ILE A 258 -0.37 -26.29 7.10
N VAL A 259 -0.38 -27.28 7.99
CA VAL A 259 -0.22 -27.05 9.44
C VAL A 259 1.16 -26.47 9.75
N TRP A 260 2.23 -27.00 9.17
CA TRP A 260 3.58 -26.49 9.39
C TRP A 260 3.76 -25.06 8.84
N ARG A 261 3.26 -24.78 7.64
CA ARG A 261 3.25 -23.43 7.05
C ARG A 261 2.43 -22.47 7.89
N PHE A 262 1.28 -22.90 8.42
CA PHE A 262 0.47 -22.07 9.32
C PHE A 262 1.22 -21.71 10.60
N ILE A 263 1.82 -22.70 11.29
CA ILE A 263 2.56 -22.47 12.53
C ILE A 263 3.76 -21.55 12.28
N THR A 264 4.52 -21.80 11.22
CA THR A 264 5.69 -20.98 10.88
C THR A 264 5.30 -19.55 10.49
N GLN A 265 4.23 -19.39 9.72
CA GLN A 265 3.72 -18.07 9.35
C GLN A 265 3.19 -17.31 10.57
N TYR A 266 2.40 -17.96 11.41
CA TYR A 266 1.91 -17.38 12.65
C TYR A 266 3.06 -16.92 13.55
N ALA A 267 4.11 -17.74 13.70
CA ALA A 267 5.30 -17.38 14.48
C ALA A 267 6.06 -16.18 13.89
N ARG A 268 6.12 -16.08 12.56
CA ARG A 268 6.72 -14.93 11.86
C ARG A 268 5.90 -13.65 12.04
N ASP A 269 4.58 -13.76 12.02
CA ASP A 269 3.65 -12.63 12.17
C ASP A 269 3.64 -12.04 13.59
N ILE A 270 4.04 -12.81 14.61
CA ILE A 270 4.22 -12.32 15.99
C ILE A 270 5.66 -11.91 16.33
N SER A 271 6.55 -11.85 15.34
CA SER A 271 7.97 -11.55 15.55
C SER A 271 8.16 -10.18 16.21
N PRO A 272 8.79 -10.09 17.41
CA PRO A 272 9.11 -8.81 18.03
C PRO A 272 10.07 -7.98 17.19
N VAL A 273 10.96 -8.63 16.41
CA VAL A 273 11.88 -7.94 15.50
C VAL A 273 11.10 -7.19 14.43
N ARG A 274 10.09 -7.83 13.83
CA ARG A 274 9.19 -7.18 12.87
C ARG A 274 8.44 -6.02 13.53
N MET A 275 7.84 -6.23 14.70
CA MET A 275 7.06 -5.17 15.37
C MET A 275 7.90 -3.97 15.82
N LEU A 276 9.12 -4.20 16.28
CA LEU A 276 9.92 -3.20 17.00
C LEU A 276 11.04 -2.56 16.19
N LEU A 277 11.45 -3.16 15.06
CA LEU A 277 12.65 -2.73 14.33
C LEU A 277 12.42 -2.55 12.82
N THR A 278 11.84 -3.54 12.15
CA THR A 278 11.86 -3.57 10.67
C THR A 278 10.50 -3.33 10.01
N GLY A 279 9.41 -3.74 10.65
CA GLY A 279 8.06 -3.69 10.11
C GLY A 279 7.84 -4.57 8.87
N GLU A 280 6.91 -4.12 8.02
CA GLU A 280 6.56 -4.81 6.76
C GLU A 280 7.47 -4.35 5.62
N ASP A 281 7.77 -5.26 4.68
CA ASP A 281 8.68 -5.00 3.56
C ASP A 281 8.01 -4.19 2.42
N ASN A 282 6.68 -4.12 2.41
CA ASN A 282 5.92 -3.35 1.43
C ASN A 282 6.01 -1.85 1.72
N VAL A 283 6.87 -1.15 0.98
CA VAL A 283 7.13 0.29 1.07
C VAL A 283 5.91 1.19 0.86
N ARG A 284 4.82 0.65 0.26
CA ARG A 284 3.53 1.35 0.14
C ARG A 284 2.83 1.47 1.50
N ASP A 285 2.84 0.39 2.27
CA ASP A 285 2.05 0.25 3.49
C ASP A 285 2.84 0.65 4.74
N HIS A 286 4.17 0.54 4.69
CA HIS A 286 5.06 0.81 5.81
C HIS A 286 6.34 1.55 5.39
N LEU A 287 6.85 2.40 6.28
CA LEU A 287 8.17 3.00 6.11
C LEU A 287 9.27 2.00 6.48
N GLU A 288 9.99 1.52 5.47
CA GLU A 288 11.04 0.50 5.62
C GLU A 288 12.08 0.85 6.70
N GLY A 289 12.41 -0.16 7.51
CA GLY A 289 13.42 -0.05 8.56
C GLY A 289 12.93 0.75 9.79
N THR A 290 11.62 0.82 10.02
CA THR A 290 11.04 1.47 11.19
C THR A 290 10.19 0.51 12.02
N ALA A 291 9.96 0.88 13.29
CA ALA A 291 9.13 0.10 14.18
C ALA A 291 7.64 0.27 13.83
N SER A 292 6.87 -0.82 13.77
CA SER A 292 5.40 -0.76 13.65
C SER A 292 4.73 -0.37 14.97
N ILE A 293 5.34 -0.71 16.11
CA ILE A 293 4.82 -0.37 17.45
C ILE A 293 5.90 0.25 18.33
N LEU A 294 5.47 1.13 19.24
CA LEU A 294 6.37 1.74 20.22
C LEU A 294 6.89 0.67 21.20
N LEU A 295 8.20 0.67 21.45
CA LEU A 295 8.83 -0.27 22.38
C LEU A 295 8.21 -0.19 23.77
N VAL A 296 7.95 1.02 24.26
CA VAL A 296 7.33 1.22 25.58
C VAL A 296 5.95 0.58 25.64
N THR A 297 5.14 0.75 24.59
CA THR A 297 3.81 0.13 24.48
C THR A 297 3.89 -1.38 24.46
N PHE A 298 4.85 -1.95 23.72
CA PHE A 298 5.08 -3.39 23.68
C PHE A 298 5.46 -3.95 25.06
N VAL A 299 6.41 -3.30 25.77
CA VAL A 299 6.84 -3.70 27.12
C VAL A 299 5.67 -3.60 28.12
N LEU A 300 4.87 -2.53 28.05
CA LEU A 300 3.72 -2.36 28.92
C LEU A 300 2.61 -3.37 28.60
N ALA A 301 2.41 -3.75 27.34
CA ALA A 301 1.47 -4.79 26.96
C ALA A 301 1.93 -6.17 27.45
N ALA A 302 3.23 -6.49 27.37
CA ALA A 302 3.79 -7.71 27.94
C ALA A 302 3.63 -7.75 29.48
N ALA A 303 3.92 -6.64 30.16
CA ALA A 303 3.68 -6.52 31.60
C ALA A 303 2.19 -6.65 31.95
N GLY A 304 1.32 -6.05 31.13
CA GLY A 304 -0.13 -6.15 31.28
C GLY A 304 -0.64 -7.57 31.09
N LEU A 305 -0.11 -8.32 30.11
CA LEU A 305 -0.41 -9.74 29.92
C LEU A 305 -0.01 -10.55 31.16
N VAL A 306 1.19 -10.34 31.72
CA VAL A 306 1.62 -10.99 32.96
C VAL A 306 0.68 -10.68 34.13
N LEU A 307 0.26 -9.42 34.28
CA LEU A 307 -0.70 -9.01 35.31
C LEU A 307 -2.07 -9.66 35.11
N ILE A 308 -2.53 -9.79 33.87
CA ILE A 308 -3.78 -10.48 33.53
C ILE A 308 -3.68 -11.94 33.95
N LEU A 309 -2.65 -12.66 33.51
CA LEU A 309 -2.47 -14.08 33.81
C LEU A 309 -2.37 -14.34 35.32
N ARG A 310 -1.71 -13.44 36.07
CA ARG A 310 -1.52 -13.61 37.53
C ARG A 310 -2.71 -13.18 38.38
N LYS A 311 -3.37 -12.07 38.03
CA LYS A 311 -4.36 -11.41 38.91
C LYS A 311 -5.78 -11.40 38.35
N HIS A 312 -5.94 -11.44 37.03
CA HIS A 312 -7.22 -11.22 36.36
C HIS A 312 -7.66 -12.37 35.46
N TRP A 313 -7.01 -13.54 35.52
CA TRP A 313 -7.30 -14.68 34.65
C TRP A 313 -8.75 -15.17 34.76
N ARG A 314 -9.41 -14.97 35.91
CA ARG A 314 -10.83 -15.32 36.10
C ARG A 314 -11.81 -14.30 35.50
N SER A 315 -11.34 -13.17 34.99
CA SER A 315 -12.18 -12.19 34.32
C SER A 315 -12.48 -12.62 32.89
N SER A 316 -13.75 -12.89 32.57
CA SER A 316 -14.18 -13.21 31.20
C SER A 316 -13.78 -12.15 30.18
N TRP A 317 -13.74 -10.87 30.58
CA TRP A 317 -13.27 -9.78 29.72
C TRP A 317 -11.82 -10.00 29.28
N TRP A 318 -10.93 -10.29 30.22
CA TRP A 318 -9.51 -10.46 29.89
C TRP A 318 -9.22 -11.78 29.19
N GLN A 319 -9.96 -12.85 29.51
CA GLN A 319 -9.94 -14.09 28.74
C GLN A 319 -10.34 -13.84 27.28
N PHE A 320 -11.38 -13.04 27.05
CA PHE A 320 -11.81 -12.63 25.71
C PHE A 320 -10.75 -11.79 24.99
N VAL A 321 -10.12 -10.81 25.66
CA VAL A 321 -9.04 -10.01 25.05
C VAL A 321 -7.85 -10.87 24.64
N ILE A 322 -7.45 -11.85 25.47
CA ILE A 322 -6.37 -12.80 25.12
C ILE A 322 -6.78 -13.68 23.94
N TYR A 323 -8.01 -14.20 23.95
CA TYR A 323 -8.55 -14.96 22.83
C TYR A 323 -8.54 -14.14 21.53
N ALA A 324 -9.05 -12.90 21.59
CA ALA A 324 -9.10 -11.96 20.46
C ALA A 324 -7.69 -11.68 19.91
N LEU A 325 -6.70 -11.51 20.79
CA LEU A 325 -5.29 -11.34 20.40
C LEU A 325 -4.81 -12.51 19.56
N ILE A 326 -5.03 -13.74 20.04
CA ILE A 326 -4.60 -14.97 19.36
C ILE A 326 -5.29 -15.12 18.00
N VAL A 327 -6.62 -14.98 17.96
CA VAL A 327 -7.35 -15.19 16.71
C VAL A 327 -7.17 -14.06 15.69
N SER A 328 -6.76 -12.86 16.12
CA SER A 328 -6.52 -11.72 15.22
C SER A 328 -5.39 -11.95 14.21
N ILE A 329 -4.49 -12.90 14.48
CA ILE A 329 -3.33 -13.23 13.63
C ILE A 329 -3.71 -14.26 12.55
N ILE A 330 -4.75 -15.08 12.79
CA ILE A 330 -5.14 -16.20 11.93
C ILE A 330 -5.36 -15.79 10.46
N PRO A 331 -6.08 -14.69 10.13
CA PRO A 331 -6.27 -14.31 8.74
C PRO A 331 -4.96 -14.02 7.98
N ALA A 332 -3.96 -13.45 8.63
CA ALA A 332 -2.65 -13.22 8.04
C ALA A 332 -1.84 -14.51 7.90
N ALA A 333 -1.89 -15.37 8.93
CA ALA A 333 -1.15 -16.63 8.99
C ALA A 333 -1.56 -17.66 7.92
N LEU A 334 -2.70 -17.47 7.26
CA LEU A 334 -3.17 -18.26 6.13
C LEU A 334 -2.66 -17.76 4.76
N THR A 335 -1.83 -16.71 4.74
CA THR A 335 -1.25 -16.12 3.53
C THR A 335 0.27 -16.29 3.48
N THR A 336 0.88 -16.08 2.32
CA THR A 336 2.31 -16.24 2.09
C THR A 336 3.15 -15.02 2.48
N THR A 337 2.54 -13.83 2.58
CA THR A 337 3.24 -12.60 2.95
C THR A 337 3.66 -12.65 4.42
N VAL A 338 4.91 -12.31 4.73
CA VAL A 338 5.41 -12.23 6.10
C VAL A 338 5.06 -10.89 6.72
N PHE A 339 4.44 -10.90 7.90
CA PHE A 339 4.06 -9.70 8.65
C PHE A 339 3.26 -8.66 7.84
N PRO A 340 2.15 -9.03 7.16
CA PRO A 340 1.33 -8.09 6.41
C PRO A 340 0.55 -7.19 7.38
N GLN A 341 1.01 -5.95 7.60
CA GLN A 341 0.44 -5.00 8.57
C GLN A 341 -1.04 -4.75 8.33
N ILE A 342 -1.44 -4.67 7.07
CA ILE A 342 -2.85 -4.48 6.71
C ILE A 342 -3.73 -5.67 7.10
N ARG A 343 -3.23 -6.92 7.11
CA ARG A 343 -4.02 -8.10 7.53
C ARG A 343 -3.96 -8.34 9.02
N LEU A 344 -2.93 -7.82 9.68
CA LEU A 344 -2.70 -7.88 11.12
C LEU A 344 -3.26 -6.65 11.88
N ILE A 345 -4.00 -5.76 11.21
CA ILE A 345 -4.36 -4.42 11.72
C ILE A 345 -5.17 -4.39 13.03
N ALA A 346 -5.83 -5.49 13.41
CA ALA A 346 -6.51 -5.59 14.70
C ALA A 346 -5.53 -5.71 15.89
N LEU A 347 -4.32 -6.22 15.64
CA LEU A 347 -3.29 -6.50 16.62
C LEU A 347 -2.81 -5.24 17.37
N PRO A 348 -2.43 -4.11 16.72
CA PRO A 348 -1.99 -2.91 17.44
C PRO A 348 -3.07 -2.33 18.38
N VAL A 349 -4.36 -2.48 18.06
CA VAL A 349 -5.45 -2.08 18.96
C VAL A 349 -5.47 -2.97 20.21
N LEU A 350 -5.38 -4.28 20.03
CA LEU A 350 -5.38 -5.25 21.12
C LEU A 350 -4.13 -5.13 22.01
N ILE A 351 -2.95 -4.85 21.42
CA ILE A 351 -1.71 -4.60 22.18
C ILE A 351 -1.88 -3.34 23.06
N ASN A 352 -2.44 -2.25 22.53
CA ASN A 352 -2.70 -1.06 23.34
C ASN A 352 -3.70 -1.34 24.47
N VAL A 353 -4.74 -2.15 24.24
CA VAL A 353 -5.68 -2.59 25.28
C VAL A 353 -4.99 -3.47 26.33
N LEU A 354 -4.08 -4.35 25.94
CA LEU A 354 -3.30 -5.19 26.87
C LEU A 354 -2.38 -4.36 27.78
N SER A 355 -2.01 -3.14 27.39
CA SER A 355 -1.20 -2.25 28.24
C SER A 355 -1.96 -1.65 29.44
N ILE A 356 -3.29 -1.69 29.44
CA ILE A 356 -4.14 -1.03 30.44
C ILE A 356 -3.82 -1.49 31.89
N PRO A 357 -3.71 -2.80 32.20
CA PRO A 357 -3.41 -3.24 33.56
C PRO A 357 -2.05 -2.76 34.07
N ALA A 358 -1.05 -2.65 33.18
CA ALA A 358 0.28 -2.15 33.55
C ALA A 358 0.23 -0.66 33.90
N TRP A 359 -0.45 0.15 33.08
CA TRP A 359 -0.70 1.56 33.41
C TRP A 359 -1.46 1.71 34.73
N GLN A 360 -2.56 0.98 34.90
CA GLN A 360 -3.36 1.02 36.11
C GLN A 360 -2.53 0.69 37.35
N PHE A 361 -1.72 -0.36 37.29
CA PHE A 361 -0.82 -0.74 38.38
C PHE A 361 0.18 0.36 38.76
N LEU A 362 0.75 1.05 37.77
CA LEU A 362 1.68 2.16 38.00
C LEU A 362 0.99 3.37 38.66
N PHE A 363 -0.23 3.70 38.23
CA PHE A 363 -1.02 4.80 38.79
C PHE A 363 -1.57 4.49 40.20
N GLU A 364 -1.92 3.24 40.50
CA GLU A 364 -2.39 2.83 41.84
C GLU A 364 -1.26 2.86 42.88
N LYS A 365 -0.05 2.42 42.51
CA LYS A 365 1.12 2.43 43.41
C LYS A 365 1.60 3.83 43.79
N THR A 366 1.20 4.86 43.05
CA THR A 366 1.38 6.27 43.42
C THR A 366 0.64 6.66 44.71
N GLY A 367 -0.17 5.76 45.29
CA GLY A 367 -0.85 5.89 46.59
C GLY A 367 -0.11 5.34 47.83
N SER A 368 0.99 4.60 47.68
CA SER A 368 1.69 3.87 48.77
C SER A 368 2.74 4.71 49.56
N SER A 369 3.74 4.09 50.20
CA SER A 369 4.83 4.75 50.94
C SER A 369 5.48 5.89 50.13
N GLN A 370 5.87 6.99 50.79
CA GLN A 370 6.32 8.24 50.16
C GLN A 370 7.52 8.05 49.20
N LYS A 371 8.42 7.10 49.49
CA LYS A 371 9.51 6.71 48.57
C LYS A 371 8.97 6.02 47.31
N LEU A 372 8.04 5.08 47.47
CA LEU A 372 7.42 4.34 46.37
C LEU A 372 6.58 5.25 45.46
N LYS A 373 5.92 6.27 46.04
CA LYS A 373 5.20 7.30 45.30
C LYS A 373 6.12 8.07 44.36
N ARG A 374 7.24 8.58 44.87
CA ARG A 374 8.22 9.34 44.06
C ARG A 374 8.74 8.48 42.91
N LEU A 375 9.10 7.23 43.20
CA LEU A 375 9.66 6.31 42.20
C LEU A 375 8.63 5.95 41.12
N ALA A 376 7.38 5.66 41.50
CA ALA A 376 6.29 5.39 40.56
C ALA A 376 5.95 6.61 39.70
N SER A 377 5.89 7.81 40.28
CA SER A 377 5.67 9.05 39.53
C SER A 377 6.79 9.34 38.53
N SER A 378 8.06 9.19 38.94
CA SER A 378 9.20 9.36 38.04
C SER A 378 9.18 8.33 36.90
N CYS A 379 8.82 7.08 37.20
CA CYS A 379 8.66 6.03 36.19
C CYS A 379 7.52 6.37 35.20
N LEU A 380 6.35 6.79 35.68
CA LEU A 380 5.24 7.22 34.83
C LEU A 380 5.64 8.36 33.89
N VAL A 381 6.29 9.41 34.43
CA VAL A 381 6.77 10.54 33.62
C VAL A 381 7.80 10.07 32.60
N GLY A 382 8.77 9.25 33.01
CA GLY A 382 9.77 8.68 32.11
C GLY A 382 9.15 7.87 30.96
N LEU A 383 8.17 7.01 31.26
CA LEU A 383 7.48 6.20 30.24
C LEU A 383 6.70 7.07 29.25
N VAL A 384 5.99 8.09 29.73
CA VAL A 384 5.26 9.04 28.86
C VAL A 384 6.24 9.82 27.99
N LEU A 385 7.35 10.31 28.55
CA LEU A 385 8.38 11.01 27.77
C LEU A 385 9.02 10.11 26.72
N LEU A 386 9.28 8.84 27.03
CA LEU A 386 9.79 7.88 26.05
C LEU A 386 8.78 7.59 24.93
N ILE A 387 7.49 7.44 25.24
CA ILE A 387 6.42 7.31 24.23
C ILE A 387 6.40 8.54 23.32
N LEU A 388 6.44 9.74 23.90
CA LEU A 388 6.49 10.98 23.13
C LEU A 388 7.75 11.05 22.26
N ALA A 389 8.92 10.71 22.81
CA ALA A 389 10.18 10.72 22.06
C ALA A 389 10.16 9.72 20.89
N GLN A 390 9.71 8.49 21.10
CA GLN A 390 9.61 7.47 20.04
C GLN A 390 8.58 7.86 18.97
N GLY A 391 7.41 8.36 19.40
CA GLY A 391 6.37 8.81 18.49
C GLY A 391 6.78 10.02 17.66
N ILE A 392 7.38 11.03 18.28
CA ILE A 392 7.88 12.24 17.59
C ILE A 392 9.03 11.86 16.64
N TYR A 393 9.94 10.99 17.05
CA TYR A 393 11.01 10.49 16.18
C TYR A 393 10.45 9.80 14.94
N PHE A 394 9.49 8.89 15.11
CA PHE A 394 8.83 8.24 13.98
C PHE A 394 8.10 9.25 13.08
N GLN A 395 7.33 10.19 13.65
CA GLN A 395 6.63 11.21 12.88
C GLN A 395 7.59 12.08 12.07
N ALA A 396 8.70 12.52 12.66
CA ALA A 396 9.73 13.28 11.97
C ALA A 396 10.35 12.47 10.83
N LEU A 397 10.71 11.21 11.09
CA LEU A 397 11.27 10.31 10.08
C LEU A 397 10.29 10.03 8.93
N TYR A 398 9.01 9.82 9.27
CA TYR A 398 7.94 9.61 8.30
C TYR A 398 7.77 10.81 7.39
N HIS A 399 7.65 12.02 7.95
CA HIS A 399 7.47 13.22 7.13
C HIS A 399 8.73 13.59 6.34
N PHE A 400 9.92 13.19 6.81
CA PHE A 400 11.16 13.35 6.07
C PHE A 400 11.25 12.40 4.86
N LYS A 401 10.96 11.11 5.04
CA LYS A 401 11.10 10.08 3.98
C LYS A 401 9.88 9.95 3.08
N ALA A 402 8.68 10.28 3.56
CA ALA A 402 7.45 10.10 2.80
C ALA A 402 7.42 10.79 1.43
N PRO A 403 7.99 12.00 1.24
CA PRO A 403 8.07 12.64 -0.07
C PRO A 403 8.80 11.83 -1.15
N GLU A 404 9.74 10.94 -0.78
CA GLU A 404 10.50 10.11 -1.72
C GLU A 404 9.66 8.97 -2.32
N ARG A 405 8.46 8.71 -1.76
CA ARG A 405 7.59 7.59 -2.13
C ARG A 405 6.56 7.91 -3.21
N GLY A 406 6.67 9.06 -3.88
CA GLY A 406 5.70 9.50 -4.90
C GLY A 406 5.53 8.55 -6.08
N TYR A 407 6.59 7.81 -6.43
CA TYR A 407 6.55 6.82 -7.51
C TYR A 407 5.66 5.61 -7.19
N ILE A 408 5.36 5.33 -5.92
CA ILE A 408 4.53 4.19 -5.51
C ILE A 408 3.05 4.43 -5.82
N CYS A 409 2.64 5.70 -5.77
CA CYS A 409 1.25 6.12 -5.87
C CYS A 409 1.07 7.14 -7.00
N ASP A 410 1.81 6.94 -8.09
CA ASP A 410 1.61 7.65 -9.36
C ASP A 410 1.57 9.18 -9.23
N GLU A 411 2.40 9.78 -8.37
CA GLU A 411 2.34 11.22 -8.05
C GLU A 411 2.35 12.11 -9.30
N LYS A 412 3.14 11.73 -10.29
CA LYS A 412 3.31 12.51 -11.52
C LYS A 412 2.30 12.17 -12.61
N PHE A 413 1.40 11.20 -12.41
CA PHE A 413 0.41 10.83 -13.41
C PHE A 413 -0.45 12.02 -13.89
N PRO A 414 -1.01 12.88 -13.02
CA PRO A 414 -1.83 14.00 -13.48
C PRO A 414 -1.05 14.97 -14.37
N ASP A 415 0.21 15.26 -14.00
CA ASP A 415 1.02 16.31 -14.62
C ASP A 415 1.84 15.82 -15.82
N LYS A 416 2.18 14.53 -15.89
CA LYS A 416 3.06 13.96 -16.92
C LYS A 416 2.37 13.02 -17.90
N ILE A 417 1.22 12.46 -17.53
CA ILE A 417 0.48 11.50 -18.35
C ILE A 417 -0.86 12.09 -18.76
N LEU A 418 -1.74 12.39 -17.80
CA LEU A 418 -3.09 12.85 -18.10
C LEU A 418 -3.10 14.22 -18.80
N SER A 419 -2.32 15.19 -18.30
CA SER A 419 -2.23 16.53 -18.90
C SER A 419 -1.77 16.49 -20.36
N VAL A 420 -0.80 15.62 -20.70
CA VAL A 420 -0.28 15.45 -22.06
C VAL A 420 -1.35 14.85 -22.95
N ALA A 421 -2.09 13.84 -22.48
CA ALA A 421 -3.17 13.23 -23.23
C ALA A 421 -4.30 14.25 -23.53
N ILE A 422 -4.72 15.03 -22.53
CA ILE A 422 -5.75 16.07 -22.68
C ILE A 422 -5.28 17.19 -23.62
N ALA A 423 -4.02 17.62 -23.52
CA ALA A 423 -3.46 18.70 -24.32
C ALA A 423 -3.46 18.42 -25.82
N ASN A 424 -3.52 17.15 -26.23
CA ASN A 424 -3.63 16.77 -27.64
C ASN A 424 -5.02 17.03 -28.24
N GLN A 425 -6.05 17.29 -27.41
CA GLN A 425 -7.43 17.61 -27.84
C GLN A 425 -8.06 16.57 -28.80
N ARG A 426 -7.60 15.32 -28.75
CA ARG A 426 -8.14 14.21 -29.54
C ARG A 426 -8.96 13.31 -28.63
N TRP A 427 -10.27 13.27 -28.92
CA TRP A 427 -11.26 12.57 -28.11
C TRP A 427 -11.97 11.48 -28.92
N PRO A 428 -12.36 10.36 -28.29
CA PRO A 428 -12.09 9.99 -26.90
C PRO A 428 -10.61 9.65 -26.67
N ILE A 429 -10.17 9.73 -25.41
CA ILE A 429 -8.88 9.18 -24.98
C ILE A 429 -9.08 7.70 -24.69
N TYR A 430 -8.33 6.86 -25.38
CA TYR A 430 -8.38 5.42 -25.18
C TYR A 430 -7.50 5.00 -24.00
N LEU A 431 -7.97 4.03 -23.22
CA LEU A 431 -7.27 3.48 -22.06
C LEU A 431 -6.99 2.02 -22.32
N TYR A 432 -5.71 1.67 -22.38
CA TYR A 432 -5.27 0.29 -22.56
C TYR A 432 -4.44 -0.17 -21.36
N ASP A 433 -4.80 -1.32 -20.80
CA ASP A 433 -4.03 -1.94 -19.74
C ASP A 433 -3.76 -3.39 -20.12
N PRO A 434 -2.49 -3.85 -20.12
CA PRO A 434 -2.20 -5.27 -20.27
C PRO A 434 -2.93 -6.11 -19.22
N PRO A 435 -3.15 -7.41 -19.47
CA PRO A 435 -3.75 -8.30 -18.48
C PRO A 435 -3.09 -8.15 -17.10
N HIS A 436 -3.93 -8.11 -16.06
CA HIS A 436 -3.53 -7.90 -14.65
C HIS A 436 -3.02 -6.51 -14.27
N LYS A 437 -3.00 -5.54 -15.19
CA LYS A 437 -2.83 -4.11 -14.88
C LYS A 437 -4.20 -3.43 -14.82
N SER A 438 -4.26 -2.27 -14.18
CA SER A 438 -5.51 -1.51 -14.00
C SER A 438 -5.25 -0.01 -13.85
N GLY A 439 -4.31 0.52 -14.64
CA GLY A 439 -3.97 1.95 -14.61
C GLY A 439 -5.09 2.86 -15.09
N TYR A 440 -6.07 2.33 -15.84
CA TYR A 440 -7.25 3.06 -16.33
C TYR A 440 -7.93 3.89 -15.22
N VAL A 441 -7.90 3.40 -13.98
CA VAL A 441 -8.61 4.04 -12.86
C VAL A 441 -8.00 5.39 -12.50
N GLN A 442 -6.69 5.58 -12.74
CA GLN A 442 -6.05 6.88 -12.56
C GLN A 442 -6.63 7.90 -13.54
N SER A 443 -6.86 7.49 -14.80
CA SER A 443 -7.49 8.35 -15.81
C SER A 443 -8.89 8.76 -15.40
N TYR A 444 -9.72 7.84 -14.87
CA TYR A 444 -11.06 8.20 -14.41
C TYR A 444 -11.05 9.13 -13.20
N TRP A 445 -10.26 8.81 -12.17
CA TRP A 445 -10.24 9.62 -10.95
C TRP A 445 -9.66 11.01 -11.21
N HIS A 446 -8.47 11.08 -11.81
CA HIS A 446 -7.82 12.36 -12.08
C HIS A 446 -8.50 13.13 -13.22
N GLY A 447 -9.09 12.44 -14.20
CA GLY A 447 -9.94 13.05 -15.22
C GLY A 447 -11.17 13.72 -14.62
N LEU A 448 -11.84 13.04 -13.68
CA LEU A 448 -12.97 13.62 -12.94
C LEU A 448 -12.56 14.86 -12.15
N LEU A 449 -11.40 14.82 -11.47
CA LEU A 449 -10.86 16.00 -10.77
C LEU A 449 -10.45 17.14 -11.72
N ALA A 450 -10.04 16.81 -12.93
CA ALA A 450 -9.74 17.77 -14.00
C ALA A 450 -10.99 18.27 -14.76
N GLY A 451 -12.19 17.81 -14.39
CA GLY A 451 -13.45 18.21 -15.04
C GLY A 451 -13.71 17.54 -16.39
N VAL A 452 -13.00 16.45 -16.70
CA VAL A 452 -13.24 15.66 -17.92
C VAL A 452 -14.39 14.68 -17.66
N ASP A 453 -15.37 14.65 -18.57
CA ASP A 453 -16.47 13.70 -18.50
C ASP A 453 -15.93 12.26 -18.63
N PRO A 454 -16.28 11.33 -17.71
CA PRO A 454 -15.85 9.94 -17.79
C PRO A 454 -16.15 9.24 -19.13
N SER A 455 -17.18 9.67 -19.87
CA SER A 455 -17.52 9.12 -21.19
C SER A 455 -16.45 9.39 -22.25
N GLN A 456 -15.56 10.36 -22.01
CA GLN A 456 -14.44 10.68 -22.89
C GLN A 456 -13.27 9.70 -22.75
N PHE A 457 -13.31 8.81 -21.75
CA PHE A 457 -12.33 7.75 -21.55
C PHE A 457 -12.89 6.39 -21.94
N VAL A 458 -12.32 5.79 -22.98
CA VAL A 458 -12.79 4.51 -23.53
C VAL A 458 -11.77 3.42 -23.27
N ARG A 459 -12.15 2.40 -22.48
CA ARG A 459 -11.29 1.23 -22.25
C ARG A 459 -11.28 0.33 -23.49
N ILE A 460 -10.10 -0.16 -23.84
CA ILE A 460 -9.86 -1.07 -24.96
C ILE A 460 -9.06 -2.29 -24.50
N SER A 461 -9.11 -3.36 -25.29
CA SER A 461 -8.32 -4.57 -25.13
C SER A 461 -7.46 -4.83 -26.37
N ASP A 462 -6.59 -5.84 -26.32
CA ASP A 462 -5.69 -6.23 -27.43
C ASP A 462 -6.40 -6.43 -28.78
N ALA A 463 -7.68 -6.80 -28.75
CA ALA A 463 -8.45 -7.12 -29.94
C ALA A 463 -9.02 -5.89 -30.67
N VAL A 464 -8.86 -4.68 -30.12
CA VAL A 464 -9.47 -3.46 -30.66
C VAL A 464 -8.42 -2.60 -31.35
N GLU A 465 -8.50 -2.51 -32.67
CA GLU A 465 -7.71 -1.54 -33.43
C GLU A 465 -8.20 -0.13 -33.13
N VAL A 466 -7.29 0.70 -32.64
CA VAL A 466 -7.56 2.12 -32.38
C VAL A 466 -7.24 2.90 -33.65
N SER A 467 -8.15 3.78 -34.07
CA SER A 467 -7.94 4.60 -35.27
C SER A 467 -6.62 5.38 -35.19
N PRO A 468 -5.83 5.40 -36.28
CA PRO A 468 -4.57 6.10 -36.32
C PRO A 468 -4.68 7.56 -35.87
N GLY A 469 -3.72 8.00 -35.07
CA GLY A 469 -3.72 9.35 -34.51
C GLY A 469 -4.62 9.55 -33.29
N SER A 470 -5.43 8.60 -32.85
CA SER A 470 -6.10 8.70 -31.54
C SER A 470 -5.08 8.74 -30.41
N VAL A 471 -5.47 9.25 -29.24
CA VAL A 471 -4.59 9.28 -28.06
C VAL A 471 -4.90 8.08 -27.17
N VAL A 472 -3.87 7.34 -26.79
CA VAL A 472 -3.96 6.19 -25.90
C VAL A 472 -3.11 6.46 -24.65
N ILE A 473 -3.70 6.30 -23.47
CA ILE A 473 -2.96 6.16 -22.21
C ILE A 473 -2.86 4.66 -21.92
N SER A 474 -1.65 4.17 -21.68
CA SER A 474 -1.38 2.75 -21.48
C SER A 474 -0.46 2.50 -20.28
N THR A 475 -0.63 1.35 -19.61
CA THR A 475 0.32 0.85 -18.60
C THR A 475 1.39 -0.08 -19.15
N GLU A 476 1.49 -0.19 -20.47
CA GLU A 476 2.63 -0.84 -21.14
C GLU A 476 3.93 -0.07 -20.90
N GLU A 477 5.02 -0.81 -20.90
CA GLU A 477 6.36 -0.22 -20.76
C GLU A 477 6.87 0.40 -22.08
N SER A 478 6.34 -0.05 -23.21
CA SER A 478 6.72 0.38 -24.55
C SER A 478 5.59 0.11 -25.53
N CYS A 479 5.63 0.75 -26.70
CA CYS A 479 4.68 0.50 -27.76
C CYS A 479 5.43 0.46 -29.11
N ALA A 480 5.21 -0.62 -29.87
CA ALA A 480 5.99 -0.99 -31.04
C ALA A 480 5.66 -0.14 -32.28
N ASN A 481 4.37 0.02 -32.61
CA ASN A 481 3.90 0.74 -33.81
C ASN A 481 3.10 2.00 -33.44
N CYS A 482 3.74 2.91 -32.71
CA CYS A 482 3.12 4.18 -32.34
C CYS A 482 4.12 5.32 -32.20
N ARG A 483 3.58 6.53 -32.17
CA ARG A 483 4.31 7.73 -31.77
C ARG A 483 4.10 7.97 -30.29
N LEU A 484 5.18 7.88 -29.50
CA LEU A 484 5.15 8.17 -28.07
C LEU A 484 5.00 9.69 -27.83
N LEU A 485 4.06 10.08 -26.99
CA LEU A 485 3.80 11.46 -26.59
C LEU A 485 4.37 11.77 -25.20
N ALA A 486 4.29 10.81 -24.28
CA ALA A 486 4.88 10.90 -22.95
C ALA A 486 5.16 9.51 -22.37
N LYS A 487 6.13 9.45 -21.46
CA LYS A 487 6.44 8.26 -20.66
C LYS A 487 6.82 8.66 -19.25
N HIS A 488 6.29 7.92 -18.29
CA HIS A 488 6.62 8.01 -16.87
C HIS A 488 6.57 6.59 -16.29
N PRO A 489 7.32 6.24 -15.23
CA PRO A 489 7.17 4.94 -14.56
C PRO A 489 5.69 4.52 -14.41
N GLY A 490 5.37 3.33 -14.93
CA GLY A 490 4.04 2.74 -14.93
C GLY A 490 3.11 3.14 -16.08
N PHE A 491 3.41 4.18 -16.87
CA PHE A 491 2.50 4.71 -17.88
C PHE A 491 3.19 5.29 -19.12
N ILE A 492 2.56 5.11 -20.28
CA ILE A 492 2.87 5.78 -21.54
C ILE A 492 1.65 6.46 -22.12
N VAL A 493 1.88 7.52 -22.89
CA VAL A 493 0.87 8.14 -23.75
C VAL A 493 1.37 8.06 -25.18
N TYR A 494 0.57 7.57 -26.11
CA TYR A 494 0.98 7.43 -27.50
C TYR A 494 -0.17 7.64 -28.49
N THR A 495 0.17 7.81 -29.77
CA THR A 495 -0.78 7.71 -30.88
C THR A 495 -0.46 6.53 -31.79
N PRO A 496 -1.40 5.61 -32.06
CA PRO A 496 -1.22 4.53 -33.02
C PRO A 496 -0.91 5.10 -34.41
N LEU A 497 0.03 4.46 -35.11
CA LEU A 497 0.32 4.77 -36.52
C LEU A 497 -0.65 4.00 -37.45
N PRO A 498 -0.89 4.49 -38.67
CA PRO A 498 -1.65 3.77 -39.70
C PRO A 498 -1.20 2.31 -39.86
N SER A 499 -2.16 1.37 -39.91
CA SER A 499 -1.89 -0.07 -40.01
C SER A 499 -1.24 -0.50 -41.33
N ASP A 500 -1.34 0.34 -42.36
CA ASP A 500 -0.61 0.25 -43.64
C ASP A 500 0.87 0.66 -43.54
N LEU A 501 1.28 1.25 -42.42
CA LEU A 501 2.69 1.35 -42.00
C LEU A 501 3.04 0.15 -41.11
N HIS A 502 2.87 -1.07 -41.63
CA HIS A 502 3.70 -2.16 -41.12
C HIS A 502 5.15 -1.73 -41.31
N PRO A 503 5.98 -1.68 -40.26
CA PRO A 503 7.40 -1.38 -40.41
C PRO A 503 7.97 -2.35 -41.44
N ARG A 504 8.47 -1.83 -42.56
CA ARG A 504 9.28 -2.64 -43.46
C ARG A 504 10.52 -3.03 -42.69
N TYR A 505 10.55 -4.25 -42.18
CA TYR A 505 11.74 -4.83 -41.57
C TYR A 505 12.80 -4.94 -42.66
N GLY A 506 13.81 -4.10 -42.54
CA GLY A 506 14.86 -3.98 -43.54
C GLY A 506 16.04 -3.22 -43.00
N ALA A 507 17.18 -3.42 -43.64
CA ALA A 507 18.36 -2.62 -43.36
C ALA A 507 18.01 -1.14 -43.56
N LEU A 508 18.42 -0.31 -42.61
CA LEU A 508 18.30 1.13 -42.76
C LEU A 508 19.08 1.60 -44.03
N PRO A 509 18.66 2.68 -44.70
CA PRO A 509 19.46 3.24 -45.79
C PRO A 509 20.80 3.74 -45.23
N ASN A 510 21.86 3.78 -46.06
CA ASN A 510 23.20 4.12 -45.59
C ASN A 510 23.28 5.49 -44.90
N GLU A 511 22.47 6.48 -45.30
CA GLU A 511 22.39 7.79 -44.64
C GLU A 511 21.82 7.76 -43.21
N ALA A 512 21.07 6.73 -42.84
CA ALA A 512 20.44 6.62 -41.52
C ALA A 512 21.43 6.23 -40.42
N PHE A 513 22.58 5.63 -40.78
CA PHE A 513 23.62 5.22 -39.82
C PHE A 513 24.45 6.42 -39.36
N ARG A 514 23.79 7.40 -38.74
CA ARG A 514 24.40 8.63 -38.19
C ARG A 514 23.93 8.81 -36.76
N ALA A 515 24.69 8.26 -35.84
CA ALA A 515 24.48 8.36 -34.41
C ALA A 515 25.49 9.32 -33.77
N GLU A 516 25.02 10.07 -32.78
CA GLU A 516 25.88 10.70 -31.79
C GLU A 516 25.70 9.95 -30.46
N VAL A 517 26.78 9.31 -29.99
CA VAL A 517 26.78 8.51 -28.76
C VAL A 517 27.65 9.22 -27.72
N ARG A 518 27.13 9.39 -26.50
CA ARG A 518 27.84 10.01 -25.38
C ARG A 518 27.56 9.26 -24.10
N LEU A 519 28.50 9.29 -23.15
CA LEU A 519 28.25 8.83 -21.79
C LEU A 519 27.68 9.96 -20.94
N ALA A 520 26.68 9.66 -20.11
CA ALA A 520 26.09 10.64 -19.20
C ALA A 520 26.99 10.94 -17.97
N GLY A 521 28.08 10.19 -17.77
CA GLY A 521 29.03 10.36 -16.68
C GLY A 521 30.42 9.81 -17.04
N GLU A 522 31.36 9.89 -16.09
CA GLU A 522 32.72 9.36 -16.27
C GLU A 522 32.73 7.83 -16.26
N LEU A 523 33.72 7.24 -16.94
CA LEU A 523 33.91 5.80 -16.96
C LEU A 523 34.43 5.30 -15.61
N PRO A 524 33.78 4.30 -15.00
CA PRO A 524 34.28 3.70 -13.78
C PRO A 524 35.53 2.83 -14.06
N VAL A 525 36.34 2.61 -13.02
CA VAL A 525 37.32 1.51 -13.00
C VAL A 525 36.56 0.20 -12.84
N PHE A 526 36.93 -0.81 -13.63
CA PHE A 526 36.32 -2.14 -13.62
C PHE A 526 37.23 -3.15 -12.93
N LYS A 527 36.64 -4.04 -12.12
CA LYS A 527 37.30 -5.27 -11.67
C LYS A 527 37.07 -6.41 -12.64
N ILE A 528 37.94 -7.40 -12.60
CA ILE A 528 37.84 -8.65 -13.37
C ILE A 528 36.42 -9.23 -13.28
N GLY A 529 35.75 -9.38 -14.42
CA GLY A 529 34.40 -9.96 -14.52
C GLY A 529 33.27 -9.14 -13.87
N GLU A 530 33.53 -7.91 -13.42
CA GLU A 530 32.52 -7.03 -12.84
C GLU A 530 31.55 -6.54 -13.93
N GLU A 531 30.25 -6.56 -13.62
CA GLU A 531 29.22 -5.96 -14.45
C GLU A 531 28.84 -4.59 -13.89
N ARG A 532 28.79 -3.57 -14.75
CA ARG A 532 28.29 -2.24 -14.40
C ARG A 532 27.31 -1.71 -15.44
N ASN A 533 26.30 -1.00 -14.94
CA ASN A 533 25.33 -0.31 -15.76
C ASN A 533 25.85 1.09 -16.12
N LEU A 534 26.14 1.31 -17.40
CA LEU A 534 26.50 2.62 -17.93
C LEU A 534 25.26 3.29 -18.51
N THR A 535 25.12 4.60 -18.28
CA THR A 535 24.06 5.39 -18.93
C THR A 535 24.62 6.03 -20.19
N VAL A 536 24.13 5.57 -21.34
CA VAL A 536 24.54 6.00 -22.67
C VAL A 536 23.45 6.87 -23.26
N LEU A 537 23.79 8.09 -23.68
CA LEU A 537 22.93 8.97 -24.44
C LEU A 537 23.17 8.73 -25.92
N VAL A 538 22.13 8.35 -26.64
CA VAL A 538 22.16 8.12 -28.08
C VAL A 538 21.26 9.14 -28.75
N ARG A 539 21.81 9.89 -29.70
CA ARG A 539 21.06 10.84 -30.52
C ARG A 539 21.05 10.38 -31.97
N ASN A 540 19.87 10.39 -32.60
CA ASN A 540 19.77 10.23 -34.04
C ASN A 540 20.14 11.56 -34.72
N VAL A 541 21.28 11.60 -35.42
CA VAL A 541 21.73 12.77 -36.18
C VAL A 541 21.57 12.59 -37.69
N SER A 542 20.87 11.52 -38.10
CA SER A 542 20.45 11.32 -39.48
C SER A 542 19.16 12.09 -39.80
N GLN A 543 18.74 12.06 -41.08
CA GLN A 543 17.43 12.56 -41.52
C GLN A 543 16.36 11.45 -41.58
N VAL A 544 16.68 10.25 -41.08
CA VAL A 544 15.83 9.06 -41.18
C VAL A 544 15.46 8.58 -39.79
N THR A 545 14.18 8.36 -39.53
CA THR A 545 13.71 7.80 -38.25
C THR A 545 14.24 6.39 -38.05
N TRP A 546 14.77 6.11 -36.86
CA TRP A 546 15.16 4.76 -36.48
C TRP A 546 13.96 4.03 -35.86
N PRO A 547 13.55 2.87 -36.39
CA PRO A 547 12.46 2.10 -35.81
C PRO A 547 12.90 1.44 -34.50
N SER A 548 11.98 1.31 -33.55
CA SER A 548 12.20 0.54 -32.32
C SER A 548 11.75 -0.92 -32.43
N VAL A 549 11.34 -1.33 -33.62
CA VAL A 549 10.69 -2.61 -33.92
C VAL A 549 11.59 -3.48 -34.77
N SER A 550 11.49 -4.79 -34.56
CA SER A 550 12.27 -5.82 -35.24
C SER A 550 11.34 -6.82 -35.92
N ALA A 551 11.91 -7.64 -36.79
CA ALA A 551 11.27 -8.89 -37.18
C ALA A 551 11.12 -9.82 -35.95
N ASP A 552 10.30 -10.88 -36.10
CA ASP A 552 9.96 -11.81 -35.01
C ASP A 552 11.18 -12.53 -34.41
N ASP A 553 12.30 -12.61 -35.13
CA ASP A 553 13.58 -13.19 -34.72
C ASP A 553 14.57 -12.16 -34.12
N GLY A 554 14.15 -10.91 -33.95
CA GLY A 554 15.01 -9.81 -33.47
C GLY A 554 15.84 -9.13 -34.56
N GLN A 555 15.73 -9.55 -35.83
CA GLN A 555 16.46 -8.93 -36.93
C GLN A 555 15.99 -7.48 -37.17
N TYR A 556 16.95 -6.61 -37.56
CA TYR A 556 16.76 -5.18 -37.82
C TYR A 556 16.51 -4.30 -36.60
N LEU A 557 16.51 -4.87 -35.38
CA LEU A 557 16.36 -4.11 -34.16
C LEU A 557 17.50 -3.11 -33.98
N ILE A 558 17.20 -1.90 -33.51
CA ILE A 558 18.23 -0.94 -33.10
C ILE A 558 18.56 -1.15 -31.62
N THR A 559 19.81 -1.50 -31.35
CA THR A 559 20.35 -1.75 -30.01
C THR A 559 21.57 -0.89 -29.76
N VAL A 560 21.91 -0.71 -28.48
CA VAL A 560 23.21 -0.17 -28.06
C VAL A 560 24.02 -1.33 -27.51
N ARG A 561 25.23 -1.54 -28.04
CA ARG A 561 26.14 -2.61 -27.62
C ARG A 561 27.48 -2.03 -27.21
N SER A 562 28.18 -2.78 -26.37
CA SER A 562 29.58 -2.53 -26.04
C SER A 562 30.45 -3.67 -26.53
N ARG A 563 31.67 -3.37 -26.99
CA ARG A 563 32.72 -4.35 -27.26
C ARG A 563 34.03 -3.96 -26.60
N TRP A 564 34.72 -4.95 -26.05
CA TRP A 564 36.06 -4.79 -25.48
C TRP A 564 37.12 -5.20 -26.51
N ARG A 565 38.11 -4.35 -26.72
CA ARG A 565 39.26 -4.60 -27.59
C ARG A 565 40.57 -4.59 -26.80
N THR A 566 41.48 -5.49 -27.13
CA THR A 566 42.87 -5.39 -26.68
C THR A 566 43.58 -4.25 -27.40
N ILE A 567 44.76 -3.85 -26.91
CA ILE A 567 45.62 -2.83 -27.55
C ILE A 567 45.97 -3.23 -28.99
N ASP A 568 46.08 -4.53 -29.27
CA ASP A 568 46.34 -5.07 -30.61
C ASP A 568 45.08 -5.14 -31.50
N GLY A 569 43.93 -4.63 -31.01
CA GLY A 569 42.68 -4.49 -31.76
C GLY A 569 41.78 -5.74 -31.78
N LYS A 570 42.17 -6.82 -31.10
CA LYS A 570 41.39 -8.07 -31.01
C LYS A 570 40.16 -7.86 -30.12
N ILE A 571 38.99 -8.27 -30.60
CA ILE A 571 37.73 -8.22 -29.83
C ILE A 571 37.72 -9.40 -28.85
N GLU A 572 37.55 -9.11 -27.56
CA GLU A 572 37.52 -10.11 -26.48
C GLU A 572 36.09 -10.40 -25.98
N ASN A 573 35.24 -9.38 -25.93
CA ASN A 573 33.86 -9.53 -25.44
C ASN A 573 32.92 -8.53 -26.12
N VAL A 574 31.68 -8.95 -26.39
CA VAL A 574 30.59 -8.12 -26.93
C VAL A 574 29.36 -8.33 -26.07
N SER A 575 28.72 -7.25 -25.60
CA SER A 575 27.51 -7.35 -24.76
C SER A 575 26.29 -7.81 -25.56
N ASP A 576 25.30 -8.37 -24.88
CA ASP A 576 24.02 -8.83 -25.49
C ASP A 576 23.18 -7.70 -26.09
N GLY A 577 23.53 -6.44 -25.80
CA GLY A 577 22.89 -5.26 -26.34
C GLY A 577 21.62 -4.85 -25.60
N THR A 578 21.36 -3.55 -25.54
CA THR A 578 20.14 -3.00 -24.94
C THR A 578 19.30 -2.32 -26.01
N ARG A 579 18.03 -2.72 -26.10
CA ARG A 579 17.07 -2.19 -27.08
C ARG A 579 16.84 -0.69 -26.88
N VAL A 580 16.77 0.05 -27.99
CA VAL A 580 16.17 1.38 -28.01
C VAL A 580 14.65 1.21 -27.98
N PHE A 581 14.01 1.60 -26.87
CA PHE A 581 12.62 1.23 -26.55
C PHE A 581 11.53 1.96 -27.36
N TYR A 582 11.89 2.99 -28.13
CA TYR A 582 10.98 3.79 -28.95
C TYR A 582 11.71 4.30 -30.19
N GLY A 583 10.96 4.58 -31.26
CA GLY A 583 11.56 5.07 -32.50
C GLY A 583 12.21 6.43 -32.28
N LEU A 584 13.38 6.66 -32.86
CA LEU A 584 14.11 7.92 -32.74
C LEU A 584 13.99 8.71 -34.03
N ASP A 585 13.24 9.81 -34.01
CA ASP A 585 13.17 10.75 -35.12
C ASP A 585 14.49 11.57 -35.23
N PRO A 586 14.75 12.21 -36.39
CA PRO A 586 15.90 13.10 -36.55
C PRO A 586 16.01 14.14 -35.44
N GLY A 587 17.11 14.07 -34.67
CA GLY A 587 17.43 14.98 -33.58
C GLY A 587 17.06 14.47 -32.18
N ASP A 588 16.24 13.43 -32.06
CA ASP A 588 15.81 12.84 -30.79
C ASP A 588 16.96 12.18 -30.04
N VAL A 589 16.84 12.14 -28.71
CA VAL A 589 17.80 11.53 -27.79
C VAL A 589 17.13 10.46 -26.94
N ALA A 590 17.79 9.30 -26.81
CA ALA A 590 17.44 8.26 -25.84
C ALA A 590 18.55 8.08 -24.81
N GLY A 591 18.15 7.95 -23.54
CA GLY A 591 19.00 7.45 -22.48
C GLY A 591 18.85 5.94 -22.34
N ILE A 592 19.94 5.21 -22.51
CA ILE A 592 19.97 3.74 -22.48
C ILE A 592 20.87 3.29 -21.33
N THR A 593 20.33 2.45 -20.45
CA THR A 593 21.12 1.77 -19.41
C THR A 593 21.71 0.50 -19.99
N LEU A 594 23.01 0.52 -20.29
CA LEU A 594 23.76 -0.57 -20.89
C LEU A 594 24.52 -1.35 -19.81
N PRO A 595 24.19 -2.62 -19.55
CA PRO A 595 25.03 -3.49 -18.75
C PRO A 595 26.31 -3.83 -19.52
N VAL A 596 27.46 -3.59 -18.90
CA VAL A 596 28.79 -3.87 -19.45
C VAL A 596 29.56 -4.75 -18.48
N THR A 597 29.93 -5.95 -18.93
CA THR A 597 30.75 -6.90 -18.17
C THR A 597 32.22 -6.79 -18.59
N ALA A 598 33.11 -6.59 -17.64
CA ALA A 598 34.54 -6.50 -17.89
C ALA A 598 35.17 -7.85 -18.27
N PRO A 599 36.26 -7.87 -19.07
CA PRO A 599 37.06 -9.05 -19.34
C PRO A 599 37.53 -9.77 -18.07
N ARG A 600 37.78 -11.09 -18.20
CA ARG A 600 38.23 -11.92 -17.08
C ARG A 600 39.75 -11.87 -16.84
N ASP A 601 40.49 -11.30 -17.79
CA ASP A 601 41.93 -11.14 -17.69
C ASP A 601 42.27 -9.67 -17.37
N PRO A 602 43.13 -9.39 -16.38
CA PRO A 602 43.53 -8.02 -16.06
C PRO A 602 44.37 -7.43 -17.19
N GLY A 603 44.21 -6.13 -17.46
CA GLY A 603 44.93 -5.46 -18.53
C GLY A 603 44.31 -4.13 -18.93
N ASN A 604 44.95 -3.46 -19.88
CA ASN A 604 44.43 -2.25 -20.50
C ASN A 604 43.65 -2.63 -21.76
N TYR A 605 42.41 -2.21 -21.82
CA TYR A 605 41.51 -2.46 -22.94
C TYR A 605 40.93 -1.15 -23.47
N GLN A 606 40.41 -1.20 -24.68
CA GLN A 606 39.55 -0.17 -25.22
C GLN A 606 38.10 -0.66 -25.13
N LEU A 607 37.28 0.07 -24.37
CA LEU A 607 35.84 -0.12 -24.35
C LEU A 607 35.23 0.75 -25.45
N GLU A 608 34.54 0.10 -26.37
CA GLU A 608 33.84 0.76 -27.47
C GLU A 608 32.32 0.55 -27.30
N ILE A 609 31.54 1.63 -27.31
CA ILE A 609 30.08 1.62 -27.21
C ILE A 609 29.50 2.26 -28.46
N ASP A 610 28.60 1.55 -29.11
CA ASP A 610 28.03 1.96 -30.39
C ASP A 610 26.56 1.53 -30.53
N VAL A 611 25.89 2.14 -31.49
CA VAL A 611 24.57 1.72 -31.96
C VAL A 611 24.75 0.62 -33.01
N VAL A 612 23.90 -0.41 -32.94
CA VAL A 612 23.92 -1.55 -33.86
C VAL A 612 22.51 -1.72 -34.43
N GLN A 613 22.44 -1.99 -35.73
CA GLN A 613 21.24 -2.59 -36.30
C GLN A 613 21.46 -4.10 -36.36
N GLU A 614 20.72 -4.85 -35.53
CA GLU A 614 20.89 -6.29 -35.36
C GLU A 614 20.71 -7.04 -36.68
N GLY A 615 21.63 -7.97 -36.96
CA GLY A 615 21.69 -8.69 -38.23
C GLY A 615 22.11 -7.87 -39.45
N VAL A 616 22.49 -6.59 -39.29
CA VAL A 616 22.94 -5.71 -40.38
C VAL A 616 24.37 -5.23 -40.16
N THR A 617 24.62 -4.27 -39.26
CA THR A 617 25.94 -3.64 -39.09
C THR A 617 26.01 -2.75 -37.84
N TRP A 618 27.23 -2.45 -37.41
CA TRP A 618 27.50 -1.40 -36.43
C TRP A 618 27.41 -0.04 -37.13
N PHE A 619 26.91 0.97 -36.44
CA PHE A 619 26.78 2.31 -37.01
C PHE A 619 28.16 2.91 -37.33
N SER A 620 29.18 2.56 -36.55
CA SER A 620 30.58 2.91 -36.78
C SER A 620 31.14 2.38 -38.11
N ASP A 621 30.76 1.18 -38.54
CA ASP A 621 31.16 0.59 -39.83
C ASP A 621 30.60 1.40 -41.03
N LYS A 622 29.57 2.22 -40.77
CA LYS A 622 28.94 3.11 -41.75
C LYS A 622 29.31 4.59 -41.55
N GLY A 623 30.26 4.89 -40.67
CA GLY A 623 30.83 6.22 -40.49
C GLY A 623 30.28 7.03 -39.30
N SER A 624 29.46 6.44 -38.42
CA SER A 624 29.18 7.05 -37.11
C SER A 624 30.39 6.99 -36.19
N LYS A 625 30.44 7.89 -35.20
CA LYS A 625 31.51 7.86 -34.20
C LYS A 625 31.01 7.13 -32.95
N PRO A 626 31.57 5.97 -32.60
CA PRO A 626 31.25 5.31 -31.34
C PRO A 626 31.93 6.06 -30.18
N VAL A 627 31.49 5.77 -28.96
CA VAL A 627 32.29 6.12 -27.77
C VAL A 627 33.41 5.10 -27.67
N ALA A 628 34.66 5.55 -27.69
CA ALA A 628 35.82 4.70 -27.49
C ALA A 628 36.69 5.27 -26.36
N ALA A 629 36.97 4.46 -25.35
CA ALA A 629 37.75 4.90 -24.20
C ALA A 629 38.69 3.80 -23.69
N SER A 630 39.87 4.21 -23.24
CA SER A 630 40.84 3.32 -22.61
C SER A 630 40.42 3.05 -21.17
N VAL A 631 40.32 1.78 -20.80
CA VAL A 631 39.89 1.32 -19.48
C VAL A 631 40.88 0.28 -18.96
N SER A 632 41.38 0.51 -17.74
CA SER A 632 42.17 -0.47 -17.00
C SER A 632 41.25 -1.41 -16.24
N VAL A 633 41.45 -2.72 -16.41
CA VAL A 633 40.74 -3.77 -15.67
C VAL A 633 41.66 -4.31 -14.60
N GLU A 634 41.30 -4.09 -13.35
CA GLU A 634 42.09 -4.47 -12.18
C GLU A 634 41.57 -5.75 -11.52
N ARG A 635 42.42 -6.39 -10.70
CA ARG A 635 42.05 -7.60 -9.96
C ARG A 635 41.01 -7.38 -8.88
#